data_AF-A0AAV7B1T4-F1
#
_entry.id   AF-A0AAV7B1T4-F1
#
_cell.length_a   1.000
_cell.length_b   1.000
_cell.length_c   1.000
_cell.angle_alpha   90.00
_cell.angle_beta   90.00
_cell.angle_gamma   90.00
#
_symmetry.space_group_name_H-M   'P 1'
#
loop_
_entity.id
_entity.type
_entity.pdbx_description
1 polymer ?
#
loop_
_entity_poly.entity_id
_entity_poly.type
_entity_poly.pdbx_seq_one_letter_code
_entity_poly.pdbx_strand_id
1 'polypeptide(L)'
;MFREIMNDVPIRLSRIKHREEAKRLLFKYAEAAKRLIESRRASPDIRKVVKWNVEDTFSWLRRDHLATKEDYMDRLEHLRRQCGPHMAAVARDSVEGICSKIYHFSQDYVKRIREKHLALLRDANIPESAPVAPSPDKRVFCHPVRLTTPALPGQGGVDVQQDGSLVCVRYKGESVRINQSYFSKLFQLYRLSSTDDPGSEKFLPRVWCLLRRYQVMFGTAQYEGSGLQGALPVQVFQALHRIFGVTSECFASPLNCYFKQYCSAFPDTDGYFGSRGPCLSFFPVSGSFEANPPFSEELMDAMVTHFENLLESSDQPLSFIVFIPEWRDPPTPALTRMEESRFKRHQLILPAYQHEYRSGSQHVCKRDELYYKAVHNTAVLFLQNEAGFQKWTPTPERVQELSAAYKHSGRFSNSSSSSGGSEKEPTREEGTSKDSVNN
;
A
#
# COMPACT_ATOMS: atom_id res chain seq x y z
N MET A 1 -8.26 9.81 -5.61
CA MET A 1 -9.37 10.64 -5.07
C MET A 1 -10.49 10.94 -6.07
N PHE A 2 -10.36 11.88 -7.03
CA PHE A 2 -11.48 12.23 -7.95
C PHE A 2 -12.09 11.00 -8.64
N ARG A 3 -11.23 10.18 -9.27
CA ARG A 3 -11.61 8.92 -9.93
C ARG A 3 -12.39 7.97 -9.00
N GLU A 4 -11.93 7.81 -7.77
CA GLU A 4 -12.56 6.91 -6.79
C GLU A 4 -13.93 7.41 -6.33
N ILE A 5 -14.05 8.71 -6.02
CA ILE A 5 -15.33 9.30 -5.63
C ILE A 5 -16.33 9.17 -6.79
N MET A 6 -15.89 9.47 -8.01
CA MET A 6 -16.73 9.38 -9.22
C MET A 6 -17.20 7.94 -9.50
N ASN A 7 -16.38 6.93 -9.21
CA ASN A 7 -16.75 5.53 -9.36
C ASN A 7 -17.90 5.11 -8.43
N ASP A 8 -18.06 5.80 -7.30
CA ASP A 8 -19.12 5.59 -6.32
C ASP A 8 -20.33 6.52 -6.52
N VAL A 9 -20.36 7.30 -7.62
CA VAL A 9 -21.53 8.10 -8.02
C VAL A 9 -22.46 7.27 -8.91
N PRO A 10 -23.79 7.25 -8.66
CA PRO A 10 -24.51 7.94 -7.59
C PRO A 10 -24.54 7.16 -6.27
N ILE A 11 -24.19 5.87 -6.29
CA ILE A 11 -24.03 5.02 -5.11
C ILE A 11 -22.83 4.07 -5.32
N ARG A 12 -22.15 3.74 -4.22
CA ARG A 12 -21.11 2.70 -4.20
C ARG A 12 -21.73 1.33 -4.50
N LEU A 13 -21.15 0.60 -5.44
CA LEU A 13 -21.57 -0.76 -5.76
C LEU A 13 -20.87 -1.77 -4.85
N SER A 14 -21.66 -2.66 -4.25
CA SER A 14 -21.15 -3.76 -3.43
C SER A 14 -21.20 -5.08 -4.19
N ARG A 15 -20.38 -6.05 -3.75
CA ARG A 15 -20.43 -7.40 -4.32
C ARG A 15 -21.76 -8.06 -3.97
N ILE A 16 -22.45 -8.56 -5.00
CA ILE A 16 -23.77 -9.17 -4.87
C ILE A 16 -23.68 -10.69 -4.79
N LYS A 17 -24.29 -11.28 -3.76
CA LYS A 17 -24.34 -12.74 -3.59
C LYS A 17 -25.65 -13.30 -4.10
N HIS A 18 -26.77 -12.67 -3.74
CA HIS A 18 -28.10 -13.22 -3.96
C HIS A 18 -28.93 -12.41 -4.97
N ARG A 19 -29.92 -13.06 -5.58
CA ARG A 19 -30.83 -12.46 -6.57
C ARG A 19 -31.55 -11.21 -6.03
N GLU A 20 -32.11 -11.29 -4.82
CA GLU A 20 -32.83 -10.15 -4.20
C GLU A 20 -31.92 -8.95 -3.92
N GLU A 21 -30.64 -9.20 -3.62
CA GLU A 21 -29.66 -8.13 -3.46
C GLU A 21 -29.37 -7.44 -4.80
N ALA A 22 -29.28 -8.20 -5.91
CA ALA A 22 -29.10 -7.67 -7.25
C ALA A 22 -30.27 -6.75 -7.64
N LYS A 23 -31.50 -7.22 -7.45
CA LYS A 23 -32.72 -6.46 -7.69
C LYS A 23 -32.75 -5.17 -6.87
N ARG A 24 -32.44 -5.26 -5.57
CA ARG A 24 -32.40 -4.11 -4.66
C ARG A 24 -31.33 -3.10 -5.06
N LEU A 25 -30.15 -3.56 -5.48
CA LEU A 25 -29.07 -2.69 -5.92
C LEU A 25 -29.44 -1.95 -7.22
N LEU A 26 -30.01 -2.66 -8.20
CA LEU A 26 -30.51 -2.05 -9.45
C LEU A 26 -31.54 -0.96 -9.16
N PHE A 27 -32.52 -1.27 -8.31
CA PHE A 27 -33.53 -0.30 -7.89
C PHE A 27 -32.90 0.93 -7.22
N LYS A 28 -32.03 0.73 -6.24
CA LYS A 28 -31.34 1.83 -5.52
C LYS A 28 -30.50 2.68 -6.47
N TYR A 29 -29.82 2.06 -7.43
CA TYR A 29 -29.02 2.77 -8.42
C TYR A 29 -29.90 3.66 -9.31
N ALA A 30 -30.98 3.11 -9.85
CA ALA A 30 -31.92 3.85 -10.69
C ALA A 30 -32.60 5.02 -9.93
N GLU A 31 -33.00 4.78 -8.67
CA GLU A 31 -33.57 5.80 -7.80
C GLU A 31 -32.55 6.93 -7.49
N ALA A 32 -31.32 6.56 -7.14
CA ALA A 32 -30.26 7.52 -6.87
C ALA A 32 -29.88 8.34 -8.12
N ALA A 33 -29.85 7.70 -9.29
CA ALA A 33 -29.62 8.36 -10.57
C ALA A 33 -30.70 9.42 -10.87
N LYS A 34 -31.98 9.06 -10.67
CA LYS A 34 -33.10 9.99 -10.80
C LYS A 34 -32.96 11.17 -9.85
N ARG A 35 -32.72 10.90 -8.56
CA ARG A 35 -32.59 11.92 -7.52
C ARG A 35 -31.43 12.88 -7.80
N LEU A 36 -30.29 12.35 -8.27
CA LEU A 36 -29.12 13.16 -8.61
C LEU A 36 -29.46 14.18 -9.71
N ILE A 37 -30.10 13.73 -10.78
CA ILE A 37 -30.47 14.58 -11.91
C ILE A 37 -31.62 15.54 -11.57
N GLU A 38 -32.53 15.15 -10.68
CA GLU A 38 -33.64 16.02 -10.28
C GLU A 38 -33.18 17.14 -9.34
N SER A 39 -32.27 16.84 -8.41
CA SER A 39 -31.78 17.78 -7.39
C SER A 39 -30.66 18.70 -7.87
N ARG A 40 -29.98 18.38 -8.98
CA ARG A 40 -28.84 19.15 -9.49
C ARG A 40 -29.16 19.83 -10.82
N ARG A 41 -28.37 20.87 -11.12
CA ARG A 41 -28.40 21.54 -12.43
C ARG A 41 -27.86 20.56 -13.48
N ALA A 42 -28.67 20.28 -14.48
CA ALA A 42 -28.35 19.40 -15.60
C ALA A 42 -29.05 19.94 -16.85
N SER A 43 -28.45 19.76 -18.03
CA SER A 43 -29.10 20.17 -19.28
C SER A 43 -30.40 19.39 -19.51
N PRO A 44 -31.37 19.95 -20.26
CA PRO A 44 -32.62 19.26 -20.58
C PRO A 44 -32.38 17.88 -21.24
N ASP A 45 -31.38 17.76 -22.11
CA ASP A 45 -31.03 16.52 -22.80
C ASP A 45 -30.54 15.45 -21.83
N ILE A 46 -29.58 15.80 -20.97
CA ILE A 46 -29.09 14.89 -19.91
C ILE A 46 -30.27 14.44 -19.03
N ARG A 47 -31.13 15.38 -18.63
CA ARG A 47 -32.29 15.09 -17.79
C ARG A 47 -33.23 14.11 -18.46
N LYS A 48 -33.51 14.31 -19.74
CA LYS A 48 -34.39 13.43 -20.53
C LYS A 48 -33.80 12.03 -20.66
N VAL A 49 -32.52 11.91 -21.03
CA VAL A 49 -31.85 10.61 -21.22
C VAL A 49 -31.84 9.79 -19.93
N VAL A 50 -31.42 10.39 -18.81
CA VAL A 50 -31.35 9.66 -17.54
C VAL A 50 -32.74 9.28 -17.05
N LYS A 51 -33.72 10.19 -17.11
CA LYS A 51 -35.10 9.90 -16.67
C LYS A 51 -35.71 8.76 -17.48
N TRP A 52 -35.56 8.78 -18.80
CA TRP A 52 -36.10 7.73 -19.67
C TRP A 52 -35.50 6.35 -19.34
N ASN A 53 -34.18 6.24 -19.22
CA ASN A 53 -33.51 4.98 -18.87
C ASN A 53 -33.90 4.46 -17.47
N VAL A 54 -34.08 5.37 -16.51
CA VAL A 54 -34.56 5.02 -15.16
C VAL A 54 -36.01 4.51 -15.21
N GLU A 55 -36.90 5.20 -15.93
CA GLU A 55 -38.31 4.82 -16.06
C GLU A 55 -38.48 3.48 -16.80
N ASP A 56 -37.67 3.23 -17.82
CA ASP A 56 -37.59 1.96 -18.51
C ASP A 56 -37.17 0.84 -17.54
N THR A 57 -36.11 1.08 -16.75
CA THR A 57 -35.65 0.13 -15.72
C THR A 57 -36.73 -0.17 -14.68
N PHE A 58 -37.43 0.85 -14.15
CA PHE A 58 -38.53 0.63 -13.22
C PHE A 58 -39.73 -0.07 -13.85
N SER A 59 -39.98 0.15 -15.14
CA SER A 59 -41.06 -0.53 -15.85
C SER A 59 -40.71 -2.00 -16.08
N TRP A 60 -39.46 -2.31 -16.41
CA TRP A 60 -38.98 -3.68 -16.53
C TRP A 60 -39.02 -4.42 -15.17
N LEU A 61 -38.55 -3.78 -14.09
CA LEU A 61 -38.62 -4.33 -12.72
C LEU A 61 -40.05 -4.67 -12.25
N ARG A 62 -41.06 -3.98 -12.78
CA ARG A 62 -42.49 -4.22 -12.49
C ARG A 62 -43.09 -5.35 -13.32
N ARG A 63 -42.54 -5.65 -14.50
CA ARG A 63 -43.09 -6.65 -15.45
C ARG A 63 -42.47 -8.02 -15.27
N ASP A 64 -41.17 -8.08 -15.04
CA ASP A 64 -40.43 -9.34 -15.04
C ASP A 64 -40.19 -9.87 -13.62
N HIS A 65 -41.08 -10.77 -13.19
CA HIS A 65 -41.00 -11.42 -11.89
C HIS A 65 -40.08 -12.66 -11.88
N LEU A 66 -39.62 -13.11 -13.06
CA LEU A 66 -38.80 -14.32 -13.23
C LEU A 66 -37.33 -14.03 -13.53
N ALA A 67 -36.96 -12.77 -13.76
CA ALA A 67 -35.58 -12.34 -13.99
C ALA A 67 -34.58 -12.89 -12.96
N THR A 68 -33.49 -13.47 -13.45
CA THR A 68 -32.41 -14.08 -12.68
C THR A 68 -31.51 -13.03 -12.02
N LYS A 69 -30.51 -13.48 -11.25
CA LYS A 69 -29.50 -12.58 -10.67
C LYS A 69 -28.70 -11.90 -11.79
N GLU A 70 -28.32 -12.67 -12.80
CA GLU A 70 -27.53 -12.25 -13.95
C GLU A 70 -28.29 -11.19 -14.75
N ASP A 71 -29.58 -11.39 -15.01
CA ASP A 71 -30.44 -10.40 -15.68
C ASP A 71 -30.45 -9.04 -14.96
N TYR A 72 -30.52 -9.04 -13.62
CA TYR A 72 -30.44 -7.80 -12.84
C TYR A 72 -29.08 -7.11 -12.93
N MET A 73 -28.00 -7.87 -12.98
CA MET A 73 -26.63 -7.35 -13.09
C MET A 73 -26.37 -6.79 -14.48
N ASP A 74 -26.79 -7.48 -15.54
CA ASP A 74 -26.69 -7.02 -16.92
C ASP A 74 -27.49 -5.73 -17.13
N ARG A 75 -28.69 -5.65 -16.53
CA ARG A 75 -29.51 -4.43 -16.59
C ARG A 75 -28.87 -3.28 -15.81
N LEU A 76 -28.21 -3.55 -14.68
CA LEU A 76 -27.45 -2.55 -13.92
C LEU A 76 -26.26 -2.02 -14.73
N GLU A 77 -25.51 -2.91 -15.37
CA GLU A 77 -24.39 -2.52 -16.23
C GLU A 77 -24.86 -1.70 -17.42
N HIS A 78 -25.96 -2.12 -18.07
CA HIS A 78 -26.58 -1.36 -19.15
C HIS A 78 -26.98 0.05 -18.69
N LEU A 79 -27.69 0.15 -17.56
CA LEU A 79 -28.11 1.44 -16.99
C LEU A 79 -26.91 2.31 -16.63
N ARG A 80 -25.84 1.73 -16.07
CA ARG A 80 -24.59 2.43 -15.75
C ARG A 80 -23.91 2.94 -17.02
N ARG A 81 -23.88 2.17 -18.10
CA ARG A 81 -23.29 2.58 -19.37
C ARG A 81 -24.05 3.74 -20.01
N GLN A 82 -25.38 3.71 -19.96
CA GLN A 82 -26.22 4.78 -20.52
C GLN A 82 -26.21 6.05 -19.66
N CYS A 83 -26.37 5.92 -18.34
CA CYS A 83 -26.52 7.07 -17.44
C CYS A 83 -25.20 7.58 -16.85
N GLY A 84 -24.17 6.74 -16.79
CA GLY A 84 -22.90 7.02 -16.12
C GLY A 84 -22.22 8.30 -16.60
N PRO A 85 -21.95 8.48 -17.91
CA PRO A 85 -21.33 9.71 -18.43
C PRO A 85 -22.13 10.97 -18.10
N HIS A 86 -23.46 10.88 -18.14
CA HIS A 86 -24.35 11.99 -17.84
C HIS A 86 -24.36 12.37 -16.36
N MET A 87 -24.43 11.37 -15.47
CA MET A 87 -24.32 11.58 -14.04
C MET A 87 -22.94 12.10 -13.64
N ALA A 88 -21.89 11.60 -14.30
CA ALA A 88 -20.54 12.08 -14.08
C ALA A 88 -20.41 13.56 -14.44
N ALA A 89 -20.94 14.00 -15.58
CA ALA A 89 -20.96 15.41 -15.96
C ALA A 89 -21.66 16.30 -14.91
N VAL A 90 -22.79 15.84 -14.35
CA VAL A 90 -23.56 16.58 -13.34
C VAL A 90 -22.90 16.58 -11.95
N ALA A 91 -22.15 15.52 -11.62
CA ALA A 91 -21.46 15.41 -10.34
C ALA A 91 -20.09 16.10 -10.32
N ARG A 92 -19.48 16.31 -11.48
CA ARG A 92 -18.09 16.74 -11.67
C ARG A 92 -17.67 17.90 -10.77
N ASP A 93 -18.29 19.07 -10.91
CA ASP A 93 -17.89 20.28 -10.18
C ASP A 93 -17.93 20.10 -8.66
N SER A 94 -18.91 19.34 -8.18
CA SER A 94 -19.04 19.03 -6.76
C SER A 94 -17.91 18.12 -6.28
N VAL A 95 -17.50 17.14 -7.08
CA VAL A 95 -16.41 16.22 -6.72
C VAL A 95 -15.05 16.90 -6.83
N GLU A 96 -14.84 17.74 -7.85
CA GLU A 96 -13.67 18.62 -7.95
C GLU A 96 -13.58 19.58 -6.75
N GLY A 97 -14.72 20.13 -6.32
CA GLY A 97 -14.83 20.96 -5.12
C GLY A 97 -14.45 20.21 -3.84
N ILE A 98 -14.83 18.93 -3.69
CA ILE A 98 -14.41 18.09 -2.56
C ILE A 98 -12.88 17.91 -2.58
N CYS A 99 -12.31 17.54 -3.73
CA CYS A 99 -10.87 17.32 -3.88
C CYS A 99 -10.08 18.59 -3.53
N SER A 100 -10.50 19.74 -4.07
CA SER A 100 -9.86 21.04 -3.85
C SER A 100 -9.95 21.48 -2.39
N LYS A 101 -11.12 21.30 -1.76
CA LYS A 101 -11.33 21.67 -0.35
C LYS A 101 -10.46 20.87 0.61
N ILE A 102 -10.35 19.55 0.40
CA ILE A 102 -9.47 18.68 1.20
C ILE A 102 -8.00 19.08 1.02
N TYR A 103 -7.59 19.39 -0.21
CA TYR A 103 -6.24 19.89 -0.48
C TYR A 103 -5.94 21.19 0.29
N HIS A 104 -6.82 22.19 0.25
CA HIS A 104 -6.60 23.44 0.96
C HIS A 104 -6.58 23.28 2.49
N PHE A 105 -7.45 22.43 3.06
CA PHE A 105 -7.36 22.09 4.48
C PHE A 105 -6.03 21.42 4.85
N SER A 106 -5.50 20.55 3.96
CA SER A 106 -4.17 19.97 4.16
C SER A 106 -3.09 21.04 4.17
N GLN A 107 -3.12 22.02 3.25
CA GLN A 107 -2.17 23.15 3.23
C GLN A 107 -2.19 23.95 4.54
N ASP A 108 -3.39 24.27 5.05
CA ASP A 108 -3.53 24.99 6.32
C ASP A 108 -2.95 24.21 7.50
N TYR A 109 -3.18 22.90 7.54
CA TYR A 109 -2.60 22.03 8.56
C TYR A 109 -1.08 21.92 8.44
N VAL A 110 -0.53 21.82 7.23
CA VAL A 110 0.91 21.83 6.99
C VAL A 110 1.54 23.11 7.53
N LYS A 111 0.93 24.27 7.28
CA LYS A 111 1.40 25.56 7.81
C LYS A 111 1.44 25.55 9.34
N ARG A 112 0.36 25.13 9.99
CA ARG A 112 0.27 25.05 11.46
C ARG A 112 1.30 24.09 12.06
N ILE A 113 1.51 22.93 11.41
CA ILE A 113 2.54 21.95 11.82
C ILE A 113 3.94 22.56 11.70
N ARG A 114 4.24 23.23 10.58
CA ARG A 114 5.54 23.88 10.36
C ARG A 114 5.80 24.98 11.38
N GLU A 115 4.82 25.85 11.62
CA GLU A 115 4.93 26.93 12.61
C GLU A 115 5.19 26.38 14.02
N LYS A 116 4.48 25.31 14.42
CA LYS A 116 4.70 24.66 15.71
C LYS A 116 6.08 23.99 15.80
N HIS A 117 6.53 23.32 14.75
CA HIS A 117 7.86 22.71 14.70
C HIS A 117 8.95 23.78 14.83
N LEU A 118 8.85 24.87 14.06
CA LEU A 118 9.81 25.98 14.14
C LEU A 118 9.82 26.65 15.52
N ALA A 119 8.66 26.77 16.17
CA ALA A 119 8.59 27.25 17.56
C ALA A 119 9.37 26.32 18.51
N LEU A 120 9.18 25.00 18.41
CA LEU A 120 9.92 24.04 19.24
C LEU A 120 11.44 24.11 19.03
N LEU A 121 11.89 24.30 17.79
CA LEU A 121 13.33 24.48 17.48
C LEU A 121 13.87 25.77 18.10
N ARG A 122 13.14 26.88 17.98
CA ARG A 122 13.53 28.16 18.60
C ARG A 122 13.57 28.06 20.13
N ASP A 123 12.57 27.44 20.74
CA ASP A 123 12.50 27.23 22.20
C ASP A 123 13.68 26.38 22.70
N ALA A 124 14.20 25.49 21.86
CA ALA A 124 15.38 24.66 22.12
C ALA A 124 16.71 25.30 21.70
N ASN A 125 16.71 26.56 21.26
CA ASN A 125 17.88 27.28 20.71
C ASN A 125 18.57 26.55 19.54
N ILE A 126 17.81 25.80 18.73
CA ILE A 126 18.31 25.14 17.53
C ILE A 126 18.15 26.09 16.33
N PRO A 127 19.23 26.49 15.66
CA PRO A 127 19.16 27.37 14.50
C PRO A 127 18.51 26.64 13.31
N GLU A 128 17.82 27.41 12.47
CA GLU A 128 17.32 26.89 11.19
C GLU A 128 18.51 26.53 10.29
N SER A 129 18.44 25.39 9.59
CA SER A 129 19.55 24.88 8.79
C SER A 129 20.03 25.91 7.76
N ALA A 130 21.34 26.12 7.71
CA ALA A 130 21.98 26.83 6.61
C ALA A 130 21.84 26.03 5.28
N PRO A 131 21.99 26.67 4.12
CA PRO A 131 22.05 25.98 2.83
C PRO A 131 23.21 24.97 2.82
N VAL A 132 22.95 23.77 2.31
CA VAL A 132 23.98 22.73 2.18
C VAL A 132 25.01 23.19 1.15
N ALA A 133 26.29 23.21 1.53
CA ALA A 133 27.37 23.48 0.59
C ALA A 133 27.40 22.39 -0.49
N PRO A 134 27.69 22.72 -1.76
CA PRO A 134 27.80 21.73 -2.82
C PRO A 134 28.88 20.70 -2.45
N SER A 135 28.49 19.42 -2.45
CA SER A 135 29.42 18.32 -2.21
C SER A 135 30.23 18.03 -3.49
N PRO A 136 31.50 17.60 -3.38
CA PRO A 136 32.26 17.14 -4.54
C PRO A 136 31.56 15.94 -5.21
N ASP A 137 31.64 15.85 -6.54
CA ASP A 137 31.13 14.72 -7.33
C ASP A 137 31.93 13.46 -7.04
N LYS A 138 31.58 12.79 -5.94
CA LYS A 138 32.18 11.52 -5.52
C LYS A 138 31.11 10.45 -5.44
N ARG A 139 31.30 9.38 -6.22
CA ARG A 139 30.49 8.17 -6.10
C ARG A 139 30.82 7.47 -4.77
N VAL A 140 29.80 7.22 -3.96
CA VAL A 140 29.90 6.53 -2.67
C VAL A 140 28.85 5.43 -2.57
N PHE A 141 29.08 4.44 -1.71
CA PHE A 141 28.01 3.54 -1.33
C PHE A 141 26.90 4.30 -0.61
N CYS A 142 25.65 3.94 -0.90
CA CYS A 142 24.51 4.64 -0.32
C CYS A 142 24.51 4.52 1.21
N HIS A 143 24.15 5.61 1.87
CA HIS A 143 23.95 5.66 3.31
C HIS A 143 22.52 6.15 3.61
N PRO A 144 22.02 5.98 4.85
CA PRO A 144 20.74 6.52 5.23
C PRO A 144 20.71 8.05 5.05
N VAL A 145 19.54 8.58 4.71
CA VAL A 145 19.32 10.03 4.57
C VAL A 145 19.62 10.72 5.91
N ARG A 146 20.25 11.89 5.84
CA ARG A 146 20.65 12.68 7.01
C ARG A 146 19.88 13.99 7.04
N LEU A 147 19.46 14.38 8.23
CA LEU A 147 18.88 15.70 8.48
C LEU A 147 20.01 16.66 8.84
N THR A 148 19.96 17.86 8.28
CA THR A 148 20.94 18.92 8.57
C THR A 148 20.63 19.64 9.87
N THR A 149 19.35 19.81 10.18
CA THR A 149 18.91 20.37 11.46
C THR A 149 19.15 19.37 12.59
N PRO A 150 19.85 19.76 13.67
CA PRO A 150 20.02 18.93 14.84
C PRO A 150 18.67 18.46 15.42
N ALA A 151 18.65 17.24 15.97
CA ALA A 151 17.46 16.74 16.65
C ALA A 151 17.15 17.58 17.90
N LEU A 152 15.85 17.78 18.18
CA LEU A 152 15.40 18.40 19.43
C LEU A 152 15.97 17.63 20.64
N PRO A 153 16.37 18.33 21.72
CA PRO A 153 16.71 17.67 22.98
C PRO A 153 15.51 16.86 23.49
N GLY A 154 15.76 15.83 24.30
CA GLY A 154 14.67 15.03 24.87
C GLY A 154 13.70 15.89 25.68
N GLN A 155 12.45 16.01 25.23
CA GLN A 155 11.41 16.83 25.88
C GLN A 155 10.38 16.02 26.68
N GLY A 156 10.70 14.79 27.09
CA GLY A 156 9.84 13.98 27.94
C GLY A 156 10.18 12.50 27.93
N GLY A 157 9.79 11.79 29.00
CA GLY A 157 9.91 10.34 29.08
C GLY A 157 8.96 9.67 28.11
N VAL A 158 9.50 8.77 27.27
CA VAL A 158 8.70 7.80 26.53
C VAL A 158 8.72 6.52 27.34
N ASP A 159 7.55 6.10 27.79
CA ASP A 159 7.41 4.91 28.60
C ASP A 159 7.28 3.68 27.68
N VAL A 160 7.88 2.57 28.11
CA VAL A 160 7.75 1.29 27.43
C VAL A 160 7.21 0.27 28.42
N GLN A 161 6.12 -0.38 28.02
CA GLN A 161 5.56 -1.51 28.75
C GLN A 161 5.55 -2.72 27.83
N GLN A 162 6.05 -3.85 28.31
CA GLN A 162 6.00 -5.12 27.60
C GLN A 162 4.89 -5.99 28.19
N ASP A 163 4.04 -6.53 27.32
CA ASP A 163 3.00 -7.50 27.67
C ASP A 163 3.16 -8.73 26.76
N GLY A 164 3.80 -9.77 27.30
CA GLY A 164 4.18 -10.97 26.55
C GLY A 164 5.05 -10.66 25.33
N SER A 165 4.50 -10.87 24.13
CA SER A 165 5.17 -10.64 22.85
C SER A 165 4.93 -9.26 22.25
N LEU A 166 4.16 -8.41 22.93
CA LEU A 166 3.78 -7.08 22.47
C LEU A 166 4.49 -6.00 23.30
N VAL A 167 5.05 -5.01 22.61
CA VAL A 167 5.66 -3.82 23.19
C VAL A 167 4.72 -2.64 22.97
N CYS A 168 4.40 -1.95 24.06
CA CYS A 168 3.59 -0.75 24.07
C CYS A 168 4.50 0.45 24.37
N VAL A 169 4.57 1.40 23.44
CA VAL A 169 5.38 2.62 23.56
C VAL A 169 4.42 3.79 23.77
N ARG A 170 4.59 4.56 24.85
CA ARG A 170 3.66 5.61 25.27
C ARG A 170 4.33 6.97 25.38
N TYR A 171 3.65 7.99 24.88
CA TYR A 171 4.05 9.40 25.02
C TYR A 171 2.82 10.25 25.31
N LYS A 172 2.82 10.96 26.45
CA LYS A 172 1.72 11.85 26.88
C LYS A 172 0.33 11.20 26.82
N GLY A 173 0.21 9.96 27.28
CA GLY A 173 -1.04 9.19 27.30
C GLY A 173 -1.34 8.42 25.99
N GLU A 174 -0.76 8.83 24.86
CA GLU A 174 -0.96 8.17 23.58
C GLU A 174 -0.04 6.96 23.43
N SER A 175 -0.62 5.81 23.10
CA SER A 175 0.09 4.52 23.04
C SER A 175 0.10 3.95 21.62
N VAL A 176 1.25 3.41 21.20
CA VAL A 176 1.42 2.66 19.95
C VAL A 176 2.01 1.28 20.26
N ARG A 177 1.66 0.28 19.46
CA ARG A 177 1.98 -1.13 19.72
C ARG A 177 2.82 -1.73 18.60
N ILE A 178 3.70 -2.66 18.96
CA ILE A 178 4.57 -3.39 18.03
C ILE A 178 4.94 -4.74 18.63
N ASN A 179 5.07 -5.77 17.81
CA ASN A 179 5.58 -7.08 18.25
C ASN A 179 7.06 -6.97 18.68
N GLN A 180 7.44 -7.70 19.74
CA GLN A 180 8.79 -7.69 20.33
C GLN A 180 9.90 -7.95 19.30
N SER A 181 9.70 -8.89 18.38
CA SER A 181 10.67 -9.20 17.33
C SER A 181 10.93 -8.00 16.39
N TYR A 182 9.90 -7.22 16.09
CA TYR A 182 10.02 -6.02 15.27
C TYR A 182 10.60 -4.85 16.07
N PHE A 183 10.30 -4.75 17.37
CA PHE A 183 10.97 -3.78 18.24
C PHE A 183 12.48 -4.04 18.31
N SER A 184 12.89 -5.30 18.45
CA SER A 184 14.30 -5.70 18.38
C SER A 184 14.92 -5.43 17.00
N LYS A 185 14.18 -5.68 15.91
CA LYS A 185 14.62 -5.30 14.55
C LYS A 185 14.87 -3.80 14.43
N LEU A 186 13.96 -2.96 14.92
CA LEU A 186 14.13 -1.50 14.90
C LEU A 186 15.37 -1.08 15.68
N PHE A 187 15.66 -1.71 16.81
CA PHE A 187 16.88 -1.43 17.57
C PHE A 187 18.15 -1.78 16.76
N GLN A 188 18.16 -2.93 16.06
CA GLN A 188 19.29 -3.30 15.19
C GLN A 188 19.47 -2.31 14.03
N LEU A 189 18.37 -1.96 13.35
CA LEU A 189 18.38 -0.96 12.28
C LEU A 189 18.89 0.39 12.77
N TYR A 190 18.45 0.80 13.97
CA TYR A 190 18.86 2.05 14.59
C TYR A 190 20.36 2.08 14.88
N ARG A 191 20.91 1.02 15.49
CA ARG A 191 22.35 0.93 15.77
C ARG A 191 23.22 0.94 14.51
N LEU A 192 22.71 0.45 13.39
CA LEU A 192 23.42 0.44 12.11
C LEU A 192 23.33 1.76 11.36
N SER A 193 22.32 2.58 11.65
CA SER A 193 21.92 3.69 10.78
C SER A 193 22.03 5.05 11.47
N SER A 194 21.63 5.16 12.73
CA SER A 194 21.71 6.39 13.52
C SER A 194 23.16 6.75 13.84
N THR A 195 23.56 7.99 13.56
CA THR A 195 24.93 8.49 13.79
C THR A 195 24.98 9.62 14.81
N ASP A 196 23.82 10.14 15.25
CA ASP A 196 23.71 11.31 16.12
C ASP A 196 23.18 10.96 17.52
N ASP A 197 23.20 9.66 17.87
CA ASP A 197 22.70 9.13 19.14
C ASP A 197 23.46 7.85 19.56
N PRO A 198 24.77 7.94 19.86
CA PRO A 198 25.60 6.78 20.21
C PRO A 198 25.12 6.06 21.48
N GLY A 199 24.52 6.79 22.43
CA GLY A 199 23.94 6.24 23.66
C GLY A 199 22.55 5.62 23.50
N SER A 200 21.95 5.72 22.30
CA SER A 200 20.55 5.30 22.06
C SER A 200 19.52 5.99 22.96
N GLU A 201 19.82 7.19 23.45
CA GLU A 201 18.95 7.97 24.35
C GLU A 201 17.69 8.44 23.63
N LYS A 202 17.79 8.68 22.31
CA LYS A 202 16.69 9.14 21.45
C LYS A 202 15.95 7.99 20.76
N PHE A 203 16.35 6.73 21.00
CA PHE A 203 15.75 5.57 20.36
C PHE A 203 14.23 5.49 20.60
N LEU A 204 13.78 5.55 21.86
CA LEU A 204 12.36 5.38 22.20
C LEU A 204 11.47 6.49 21.63
N PRO A 205 11.81 7.79 21.75
CA PRO A 205 11.08 8.85 21.05
C PRO A 205 11.00 8.67 19.53
N ARG A 206 12.10 8.26 18.89
CA ARG A 206 12.13 8.03 17.44
C ARG A 206 11.27 6.83 17.03
N VAL A 207 11.26 5.76 17.81
CA VAL A 207 10.36 4.62 17.61
C VAL A 207 8.90 5.03 17.76
N TRP A 208 8.57 5.83 18.79
CA TRP A 208 7.21 6.33 18.96
C TRP A 208 6.76 7.19 17.76
N CYS A 209 7.60 8.12 17.30
CA CYS A 209 7.32 8.95 16.12
C CYS A 209 7.16 8.10 14.84
N LEU A 210 8.04 7.11 14.63
CA LEU A 210 7.96 6.18 13.52
C LEU A 210 6.63 5.42 13.52
N LEU A 211 6.28 4.78 14.63
CA LEU A 211 5.05 4.00 14.74
C LEU A 211 3.81 4.88 14.60
N ARG A 212 3.81 6.06 15.23
CA ARG A 212 2.69 7.00 15.10
C ARG A 212 2.56 7.54 13.68
N ARG A 213 3.67 7.79 12.97
CA ARG A 213 3.67 8.20 11.56
C ARG A 213 2.99 7.17 10.66
N TYR A 214 3.38 5.90 10.77
CA TYR A 214 2.78 4.82 9.97
C TYR A 214 1.34 4.51 10.40
N GLN A 215 1.00 4.63 11.69
CA GLN A 215 -0.40 4.56 12.14
C GLN A 215 -1.26 5.64 11.50
N VAL A 216 -0.77 6.89 11.42
CA VAL A 216 -1.52 7.99 10.77
C VAL A 216 -1.60 7.80 9.24
N MET A 217 -0.55 7.26 8.61
CA MET A 217 -0.55 6.99 7.17
C MET A 217 -1.60 5.95 6.77
N PHE A 218 -1.73 4.86 7.54
CA PHE A 218 -2.70 3.81 7.25
C PHE A 218 -4.09 4.12 7.78
N GLY A 219 -4.17 4.89 8.86
CA GLY A 219 -5.42 5.19 9.57
C GLY A 219 -5.54 4.45 10.90
N THR A 220 -6.48 4.90 11.72
CA THR A 220 -6.67 4.38 13.09
C THR A 220 -7.84 3.42 13.20
N ALA A 221 -8.72 3.37 12.20
CA ALA A 221 -9.84 2.44 12.19
C ALA A 221 -9.39 1.02 11.83
N GLN A 222 -10.17 0.04 12.28
CA GLN A 222 -9.90 -1.37 11.99
C GLN A 222 -9.92 -1.60 10.46
N TYR A 223 -8.85 -2.18 9.93
CA TYR A 223 -8.63 -2.43 8.49
C TYR A 223 -8.40 -1.18 7.62
N GLU A 224 -8.34 0.02 8.20
CA GLU A 224 -7.95 1.21 7.45
C GLU A 224 -6.52 1.05 6.91
N GLY A 225 -6.31 1.41 5.64
CA GLY A 225 -5.02 1.24 4.97
C GLY A 225 -4.58 -0.21 4.73
N SER A 226 -5.40 -1.20 5.11
CA SER A 226 -5.11 -2.61 4.80
C SER A 226 -5.17 -2.85 3.28
N GLY A 227 -4.23 -3.65 2.78
CA GLY A 227 -4.14 -3.95 1.35
C GLY A 227 -3.47 -2.87 0.47
N LEU A 228 -3.01 -1.75 1.03
CA LEU A 228 -2.26 -0.73 0.28
C LEU A 228 -0.86 -1.20 -0.17
N GLN A 229 -0.28 -2.18 0.54
CA GLN A 229 0.98 -2.83 0.19
C GLN A 229 1.13 -4.16 0.94
N GLY A 230 1.82 -5.11 0.32
CA GLY A 230 2.32 -6.35 0.95
C GLY A 230 3.82 -6.47 0.72
N ALA A 231 4.55 -7.13 1.62
CA ALA A 231 5.98 -7.41 1.42
C ALA A 231 6.16 -8.78 0.75
N LEU A 232 7.27 -9.01 0.04
CA LEU A 232 7.55 -10.33 -0.52
C LEU A 232 7.88 -11.34 0.60
N PRO A 233 7.61 -12.64 0.40
CA PRO A 233 8.05 -13.68 1.33
C PRO A 233 9.58 -13.67 1.54
N VAL A 234 10.03 -14.09 2.71
CA VAL A 234 11.47 -14.08 3.08
C VAL A 234 12.31 -14.91 2.11
N GLN A 235 11.81 -16.06 1.70
CA GLN A 235 12.49 -16.97 0.77
C GLN A 235 12.66 -16.34 -0.63
N VAL A 236 11.72 -15.47 -1.02
CA VAL A 236 11.79 -14.74 -2.29
C VAL A 236 12.91 -13.71 -2.23
N PHE A 237 12.99 -12.94 -1.13
CA PHE A 237 14.13 -12.03 -0.92
C PHE A 237 15.49 -12.76 -0.86
N GLN A 238 15.55 -13.92 -0.21
CA GLN A 238 16.75 -14.76 -0.19
C GLN A 238 17.17 -15.20 -1.60
N ALA A 239 16.21 -15.61 -2.43
CA ALA A 239 16.46 -15.96 -3.83
C ALA A 239 16.94 -14.74 -4.63
N LEU A 240 16.22 -13.61 -4.58
CA LEU A 240 16.58 -12.37 -5.25
C LEU A 240 18.01 -11.91 -4.91
N HIS A 241 18.37 -11.96 -3.63
CA HIS A 241 19.72 -11.61 -3.18
C HIS A 241 20.77 -12.54 -3.79
N ARG A 242 20.56 -13.85 -3.70
CA ARG A 242 21.55 -14.85 -4.13
C ARG A 242 21.72 -14.91 -5.63
N ILE A 243 20.63 -14.86 -6.41
CA ILE A 243 20.67 -15.12 -7.86
C ILE A 243 20.78 -13.85 -8.70
N PHE A 244 20.26 -12.73 -8.20
CA PHE A 244 20.25 -11.44 -8.90
C PHE A 244 21.00 -10.34 -8.14
N GLY A 245 21.68 -10.67 -7.05
CA GLY A 245 22.50 -9.72 -6.28
C GLY A 245 21.69 -8.58 -5.67
N VAL A 246 20.37 -8.73 -5.51
CA VAL A 246 19.51 -7.69 -4.94
C VAL A 246 19.97 -7.39 -3.52
N THR A 247 20.12 -6.11 -3.20
CA THR A 247 20.54 -5.69 -1.85
C THR A 247 19.70 -4.57 -1.29
N SER A 248 18.74 -4.02 -2.04
CA SER A 248 17.95 -2.88 -1.58
C SER A 248 16.54 -2.91 -2.15
N GLU A 249 15.59 -2.46 -1.34
CA GLU A 249 14.18 -2.30 -1.69
C GLU A 249 13.90 -0.84 -2.08
N CYS A 250 13.31 -0.60 -3.25
CA CYS A 250 12.91 0.74 -3.71
C CYS A 250 11.67 1.27 -2.98
N PHE A 251 10.84 0.40 -2.41
CA PHE A 251 9.62 0.80 -1.69
C PHE A 251 9.47 -0.06 -0.44
N ALA A 252 9.87 0.46 0.71
CA ALA A 252 9.72 -0.21 1.98
C ALA A 252 9.51 0.80 3.13
N SER A 253 9.61 0.29 4.35
CA SER A 253 9.56 1.00 5.61
C SER A 253 10.47 0.29 6.62
N PRO A 254 10.88 0.94 7.72
CA PRO A 254 11.59 0.23 8.80
C PRO A 254 10.82 -0.98 9.34
N LEU A 255 9.48 -0.94 9.24
CA LEU A 255 8.57 -1.97 9.74
C LEU A 255 8.51 -3.18 8.80
N ASN A 256 8.63 -2.98 7.48
CA ASN A 256 8.47 -4.06 6.51
C ASN A 256 9.72 -4.46 5.71
N CYS A 257 10.80 -3.69 5.77
CA CYS A 257 12.00 -3.97 4.98
C CYS A 257 12.61 -5.35 5.28
N TYR A 258 13.16 -5.98 4.26
CA TYR A 258 14.01 -7.16 4.39
C TYR A 258 15.48 -6.75 4.58
N PHE A 259 15.97 -5.82 3.77
CA PHE A 259 17.34 -5.32 3.86
C PHE A 259 17.46 -4.14 4.82
N LYS A 260 18.68 -3.85 5.27
CA LYS A 260 19.00 -2.64 6.05
C LYS A 260 19.13 -1.37 5.19
N GLN A 261 19.08 -1.51 3.87
CA GLN A 261 19.08 -0.40 2.93
C GLN A 261 17.85 -0.45 2.03
N TYR A 262 17.03 0.59 2.10
CA TYR A 262 15.78 0.70 1.37
C TYR A 262 15.40 2.15 1.22
N CYS A 263 14.51 2.44 0.27
CA CYS A 263 13.83 3.74 0.18
C CYS A 263 12.48 3.66 0.90
N SER A 264 12.06 4.77 1.51
CA SER A 264 10.77 4.87 2.21
C SER A 264 10.19 6.28 2.10
N ALA A 265 8.90 6.42 2.44
CA ALA A 265 8.17 7.68 2.28
C ALA A 265 8.62 8.81 3.22
N PHE A 266 9.12 8.48 4.42
CA PHE A 266 9.31 9.45 5.50
C PHE A 266 10.79 9.57 5.90
N PRO A 267 11.60 10.39 5.21
CA PRO A 267 13.03 10.51 5.51
C PRO A 267 13.30 11.06 6.92
N ASP A 268 12.39 11.85 7.47
CA ASP A 268 12.52 12.48 8.79
C ASP A 268 12.40 11.49 9.96
N THR A 269 11.63 10.40 9.80
CA THR A 269 11.51 9.33 10.81
C THR A 269 12.35 8.11 10.46
N ASP A 270 12.42 7.74 9.19
CA ASP A 270 12.92 6.43 8.76
C ASP A 270 14.42 6.44 8.48
N GLY A 271 15.03 7.62 8.25
CA GLY A 271 16.47 7.74 8.03
C GLY A 271 17.29 7.18 9.19
N TYR A 272 16.81 7.36 10.42
CA TYR A 272 17.42 6.78 11.62
C TYR A 272 17.40 5.25 11.67
N PHE A 273 16.58 4.61 10.84
CA PHE A 273 16.40 3.16 10.77
C PHE A 273 16.82 2.57 9.40
N GLY A 274 17.56 3.33 8.59
CA GLY A 274 18.17 2.82 7.37
C GLY A 274 17.54 3.29 6.06
N SER A 275 16.53 4.15 6.10
CA SER A 275 15.93 4.68 4.87
C SER A 275 16.89 5.60 4.10
N ARG A 276 16.89 5.48 2.78
CA ARG A 276 17.56 6.38 1.81
C ARG A 276 16.65 7.55 1.39
N GLY A 277 15.46 7.66 1.99
CA GLY A 277 14.43 8.61 1.60
C GLY A 277 13.53 8.09 0.48
N PRO A 278 12.69 8.95 -0.12
CA PRO A 278 11.75 8.55 -1.17
C PRO A 278 12.47 8.06 -2.43
N CYS A 279 11.94 7.01 -3.07
CA CYS A 279 12.54 6.39 -4.26
C CYS A 279 12.82 7.38 -5.40
N LEU A 280 11.86 8.26 -5.68
CA LEU A 280 11.95 9.28 -6.74
C LEU A 280 13.00 10.38 -6.46
N SER A 281 13.57 10.39 -5.26
CA SER A 281 14.65 11.29 -4.85
C SER A 281 15.97 10.54 -4.59
N PHE A 282 16.01 9.25 -4.92
CA PHE A 282 17.20 8.42 -4.81
C PHE A 282 17.73 8.10 -6.21
N PHE A 283 18.97 8.49 -6.49
CA PHE A 283 19.59 8.41 -7.82
C PHE A 283 20.80 7.45 -7.82
N PRO A 284 20.57 6.12 -7.71
CA PRO A 284 21.65 5.15 -7.73
C PRO A 284 22.29 5.08 -9.12
N VAL A 285 23.62 5.16 -9.17
CA VAL A 285 24.38 4.94 -10.40
C VAL A 285 24.62 3.45 -10.67
N SER A 286 24.57 2.59 -9.66
CA SER A 286 24.78 1.14 -9.81
C SER A 286 24.07 0.37 -8.71
N GLY A 287 23.82 -0.92 -8.93
CA GLY A 287 23.25 -1.82 -7.94
C GLY A 287 22.13 -2.69 -8.51
N SER A 288 21.67 -3.64 -7.70
CA SER A 288 20.51 -4.48 -8.00
C SER A 288 19.45 -4.29 -6.94
N PHE A 289 18.25 -3.96 -7.39
CA PHE A 289 17.15 -3.44 -6.58
C PHE A 289 15.90 -4.27 -6.80
N GLU A 290 15.14 -4.49 -5.73
CA GLU A 290 13.76 -4.95 -5.79
C GLU A 290 12.83 -3.74 -5.68
N ALA A 291 11.73 -3.75 -6.43
CA ALA A 291 10.72 -2.70 -6.36
C ALA A 291 9.31 -3.29 -6.34
N ASN A 292 8.61 -3.10 -5.23
CA ASN A 292 7.21 -3.48 -5.06
C ASN A 292 6.43 -2.23 -4.60
N PRO A 293 6.07 -1.34 -5.55
CA PRO A 293 5.49 -0.04 -5.22
C PRO A 293 4.07 -0.18 -4.64
N PRO A 294 3.63 0.77 -3.80
CA PRO A 294 2.23 0.90 -3.41
C PRO A 294 1.32 1.04 -4.65
N PHE A 295 0.06 0.64 -4.52
CA PHE A 295 -0.91 0.64 -5.63
C PHE A 295 -1.48 2.04 -5.96
N SER A 296 -0.60 2.98 -6.34
CA SER A 296 -0.95 4.27 -6.93
C SER A 296 -0.43 4.30 -8.35
N GLU A 297 -1.33 4.44 -9.33
CA GLU A 297 -0.97 4.48 -10.75
C GLU A 297 -0.02 5.64 -11.07
N GLU A 298 -0.24 6.81 -10.47
CA GLU A 298 0.60 7.98 -10.66
C GLU A 298 2.02 7.76 -10.11
N LEU A 299 2.14 7.12 -8.95
CA LEU A 299 3.45 6.76 -8.37
C LEU A 299 4.16 5.70 -9.20
N MET A 300 3.43 4.66 -9.65
CA MET A 300 4.00 3.62 -10.50
C MET A 300 4.47 4.21 -11.83
N ASP A 301 3.72 5.12 -12.45
CA ASP A 301 4.11 5.76 -13.70
C ASP A 301 5.37 6.65 -13.54
N ALA A 302 5.44 7.42 -12.44
CA ALA A 302 6.62 8.20 -12.09
C ALA A 302 7.85 7.32 -11.80
N MET A 303 7.65 6.16 -11.15
CA MET A 303 8.69 5.17 -10.90
C MET A 303 9.27 4.63 -12.21
N VAL A 304 8.44 4.30 -13.20
CA VAL A 304 8.91 3.82 -14.52
C VAL A 304 9.81 4.87 -15.17
N THR A 305 9.35 6.12 -15.24
CA THR A 305 10.14 7.24 -15.78
C THR A 305 11.47 7.40 -15.03
N HIS A 306 11.45 7.32 -13.71
CA HIS A 306 12.65 7.41 -12.88
C HIS A 306 13.64 6.29 -13.17
N PHE A 307 13.18 5.03 -13.23
CA PHE A 307 14.03 3.88 -13.50
C PHE A 307 14.63 3.94 -14.91
N GLU A 308 13.85 4.28 -15.93
CA GLU A 308 14.36 4.41 -17.30
C GLU A 308 15.43 5.50 -17.41
N ASN A 309 15.23 6.64 -16.74
CA ASN A 309 16.24 7.71 -16.69
C ASN A 309 17.54 7.26 -16.01
N LEU A 310 17.45 6.49 -14.91
CA LEU A 310 18.63 5.95 -14.21
C LEU A 310 19.37 4.91 -15.05
N LEU A 311 18.63 4.01 -15.72
CA LEU A 311 19.18 2.97 -16.57
C LEU A 311 19.85 3.55 -17.82
N GLU A 312 19.32 4.64 -18.37
CA GLU A 312 19.91 5.35 -19.50
C GLU A 312 21.15 6.16 -19.12
N SER A 313 21.12 6.82 -17.97
CA SER A 313 22.19 7.75 -17.56
C SER A 313 23.41 7.06 -16.94
N SER A 314 23.38 5.75 -16.70
CA SER A 314 24.48 5.01 -16.10
C SER A 314 25.04 3.91 -16.99
N ASP A 315 26.37 3.90 -17.09
CA ASP A 315 27.16 2.82 -17.70
C ASP A 315 27.52 1.70 -16.72
N GLN A 316 27.26 1.88 -15.42
CA GLN A 316 27.56 0.88 -14.39
C GLN A 316 26.44 -0.16 -14.29
N PRO A 317 26.72 -1.39 -13.78
CA PRO A 317 25.68 -2.41 -13.65
C PRO A 317 24.50 -1.95 -12.81
N LEU A 318 23.32 -1.83 -13.43
CA LEU A 318 22.10 -1.37 -12.79
C LEU A 318 20.90 -2.26 -13.17
N SER A 319 20.15 -2.70 -12.17
CA SER A 319 19.04 -3.66 -12.31
C SER A 319 17.90 -3.32 -11.35
N PHE A 320 16.68 -3.24 -11.87
CA PHE A 320 15.43 -3.15 -11.09
C PHE A 320 14.55 -4.35 -11.41
N ILE A 321 14.19 -5.13 -10.37
CA ILE A 321 13.23 -6.23 -10.47
C ILE A 321 11.93 -5.76 -9.86
N VAL A 322 10.94 -5.50 -10.72
CA VAL A 322 9.69 -4.82 -10.36
C VAL A 322 8.56 -5.83 -10.20
N PHE A 323 7.85 -5.79 -9.08
CA PHE A 323 6.68 -6.61 -8.77
C PHE A 323 5.43 -5.72 -8.73
N ILE A 324 4.51 -5.91 -9.67
CA ILE A 324 3.24 -5.17 -9.70
C ILE A 324 2.05 -6.09 -10.01
N PRO A 325 0.84 -5.80 -9.53
CA PRO A 325 -0.36 -6.53 -9.92
C PRO A 325 -0.57 -6.46 -11.43
N GLU A 326 -0.88 -7.59 -12.06
CA GLU A 326 -1.20 -7.67 -13.48
C GLU A 326 -2.66 -7.25 -13.73
N TRP A 327 -3.00 -6.01 -13.37
CA TRP A 327 -4.30 -5.42 -13.70
C TRP A 327 -4.33 -5.13 -15.19
N ARG A 328 -5.24 -5.81 -15.91
CA ARG A 328 -5.43 -5.67 -17.37
C ARG A 328 -6.82 -5.18 -17.78
N ASP A 329 -7.69 -4.91 -16.83
CA ASP A 329 -9.05 -4.43 -17.09
C ASP A 329 -9.39 -3.20 -16.23
N PRO A 330 -8.96 -1.99 -16.66
CA PRO A 330 -8.01 -1.73 -17.75
C PRO A 330 -6.54 -1.93 -17.33
N PRO A 331 -5.60 -2.07 -18.28
CA PRO A 331 -4.18 -2.10 -17.97
C PRO A 331 -3.71 -0.77 -17.40
N THR A 332 -2.88 -0.80 -16.36
CA THR A 332 -2.27 0.44 -15.83
C THR A 332 -1.21 0.95 -16.81
N PRO A 333 -1.09 2.28 -17.02
CA PRO A 333 -0.05 2.83 -17.89
C PRO A 333 1.36 2.38 -17.51
N ALA A 334 1.64 2.26 -16.22
CA ALA A 334 2.93 1.79 -15.72
C ALA A 334 3.27 0.35 -16.15
N LEU A 335 2.30 -0.57 -16.10
CA LEU A 335 2.51 -1.95 -16.56
C LEU A 335 2.83 -1.97 -18.05
N THR A 336 2.02 -1.32 -18.88
CA THR A 336 2.21 -1.27 -20.33
C THR A 336 3.57 -0.68 -20.70
N ARG A 337 3.95 0.45 -20.07
CA ARG A 337 5.25 1.09 -20.32
C ARG A 337 6.43 0.19 -19.96
N MET A 338 6.36 -0.55 -18.84
CA MET A 338 7.43 -1.50 -18.49
C MET A 338 7.47 -2.72 -19.43
N GLU A 339 6.30 -3.18 -19.92
CA GLU A 339 6.24 -4.23 -20.94
C GLU A 339 6.88 -3.78 -22.27
N GLU A 340 6.82 -2.51 -22.62
CA GLU A 340 7.38 -1.93 -23.86
C GLU A 340 8.80 -1.36 -23.69
N SER A 341 9.29 -1.25 -22.45
CA SER A 341 10.59 -0.66 -22.16
C SER A 341 11.74 -1.39 -22.85
N ARG A 342 12.65 -0.64 -23.48
CA ARG A 342 13.89 -1.19 -24.09
C ARG A 342 14.82 -1.85 -23.08
N PHE A 343 14.65 -1.55 -21.79
CA PHE A 343 15.43 -2.14 -20.71
C PHE A 343 14.83 -3.44 -20.18
N LYS A 344 13.63 -3.83 -20.64
CA LYS A 344 13.00 -5.10 -20.25
C LYS A 344 13.80 -6.27 -20.79
N ARG A 345 14.36 -7.08 -19.89
CA ARG A 345 15.15 -8.28 -20.21
C ARG A 345 14.39 -9.57 -20.03
N HIS A 346 13.41 -9.58 -19.13
CA HIS A 346 12.52 -10.72 -18.91
C HIS A 346 11.22 -10.27 -18.23
N GLN A 347 10.18 -11.08 -18.36
CA GLN A 347 8.91 -10.92 -17.67
C GLN A 347 8.39 -12.29 -17.23
N LEU A 348 8.06 -12.40 -15.95
CA LEU A 348 7.47 -13.58 -15.32
C LEU A 348 6.10 -13.20 -14.78
N ILE A 349 5.10 -14.07 -14.95
CA ILE A 349 3.79 -13.92 -14.31
C ILE A 349 3.68 -14.95 -13.18
N LEU A 350 3.42 -14.45 -11.97
CA LEU A 350 3.06 -15.28 -10.82
C LEU A 350 1.53 -15.41 -10.79
N PRO A 351 0.97 -16.62 -10.98
CA PRO A 351 -0.48 -16.78 -11.08
C PRO A 351 -1.20 -16.44 -9.78
N ALA A 352 -2.38 -15.85 -9.90
CA ALA A 352 -3.31 -15.59 -8.80
C ALA A 352 -3.55 -16.88 -8.00
N TYR A 353 -3.65 -16.74 -6.69
CA TYR A 353 -3.84 -17.84 -5.72
C TYR A 353 -2.73 -18.89 -5.67
N GLN A 354 -1.64 -18.74 -6.43
CA GLN A 354 -0.49 -19.65 -6.47
C GLN A 354 0.79 -19.02 -5.88
N HIS A 355 0.71 -17.80 -5.35
CA HIS A 355 1.80 -17.15 -4.64
C HIS A 355 1.25 -16.33 -3.46
N GLU A 356 2.16 -15.97 -2.54
CA GLU A 356 1.83 -15.30 -1.29
C GLU A 356 2.59 -13.99 -1.14
N TYR A 357 2.02 -13.09 -0.35
CA TYR A 357 2.66 -11.91 0.20
C TYR A 357 2.66 -11.99 1.72
N ARG A 358 3.57 -11.23 2.33
CA ARG A 358 3.56 -10.92 3.76
C ARG A 358 2.72 -9.68 4.02
N SER A 359 1.95 -9.70 5.11
CA SER A 359 1.09 -8.60 5.54
C SER A 359 1.86 -7.28 5.68
N GLY A 360 1.30 -6.19 5.15
CA GLY A 360 1.83 -4.83 5.39
C GLY A 360 1.84 -4.46 6.89
N SER A 361 0.96 -5.08 7.67
CA SER A 361 0.86 -4.91 9.14
C SER A 361 1.66 -5.96 9.91
N GLN A 362 2.66 -6.60 9.29
CA GLN A 362 3.44 -7.68 9.91
C GLN A 362 4.13 -7.32 11.24
N HIS A 363 4.30 -6.03 11.52
CA HIS A 363 4.87 -5.52 12.76
C HIS A 363 3.92 -5.63 13.96
N VAL A 364 2.63 -5.87 13.75
CA VAL A 364 1.59 -6.00 14.79
C VAL A 364 0.67 -7.21 14.60
N CYS A 365 0.55 -7.76 13.39
CA CYS A 365 -0.37 -8.87 13.14
C CYS A 365 0.10 -10.16 13.82
N LYS A 366 -0.82 -11.11 13.97
CA LYS A 366 -0.51 -12.44 14.49
C LYS A 366 0.23 -13.28 13.45
N ARG A 367 0.80 -14.41 13.88
CA ARG A 367 1.60 -15.30 13.02
C ARG A 367 0.79 -15.94 11.90
N ASP A 368 -0.46 -16.27 12.16
CA ASP A 368 -1.44 -16.84 11.22
C ASP A 368 -1.95 -15.82 10.19
N GLU A 369 -1.86 -14.53 10.49
CA GLU A 369 -2.21 -13.43 9.58
C GLU A 369 -1.00 -12.90 8.78
N LEU A 370 0.19 -13.46 9.03
CA LEU A 370 1.44 -12.94 8.47
C LEU A 370 1.52 -13.11 6.96
N TYR A 371 0.98 -14.20 6.43
CA TYR A 371 1.00 -14.52 5.00
C TYR A 371 -0.42 -14.58 4.45
N TYR A 372 -0.61 -14.09 3.23
CA TYR A 372 -1.86 -14.20 2.50
C TYR A 372 -1.61 -14.50 1.03
N LYS A 373 -2.52 -15.26 0.43
CA LYS A 373 -2.46 -15.55 -1.01
C LYS A 373 -2.82 -14.32 -1.81
N ALA A 374 -2.03 -14.02 -2.83
CA ALA A 374 -2.36 -12.98 -3.78
C ALA A 374 -3.63 -13.37 -4.56
N VAL A 375 -4.61 -12.48 -4.64
CA VAL A 375 -5.88 -12.72 -5.35
C VAL A 375 -5.81 -12.31 -6.82
N HIS A 376 -4.74 -11.63 -7.22
CA HIS A 376 -4.44 -11.25 -8.59
C HIS A 376 -3.11 -11.88 -9.02
N ASN A 377 -2.90 -11.96 -10.33
CA ASN A 377 -1.59 -12.25 -10.88
C ASN A 377 -0.62 -11.12 -10.50
N THR A 378 0.65 -11.45 -10.34
CA THR A 378 1.73 -10.46 -10.17
C THR A 378 2.67 -10.56 -11.35
N ALA A 379 2.86 -9.47 -12.07
CA ALA A 379 3.88 -9.34 -13.08
C ALA A 379 5.23 -8.99 -12.42
N VAL A 380 6.26 -9.77 -12.75
CA VAL A 380 7.64 -9.57 -12.31
C VAL A 380 8.46 -9.18 -13.54
N LEU A 381 8.90 -7.93 -13.60
CA LEU A 381 9.62 -7.37 -14.75
C LEU A 381 11.08 -7.08 -14.40
N PHE A 382 11.99 -7.51 -15.26
CA PHE A 382 13.43 -7.31 -15.09
C PHE A 382 13.89 -6.16 -15.98
N LEU A 383 14.10 -4.98 -15.41
CA LEU A 383 14.57 -3.78 -16.10
C LEU A 383 16.06 -3.59 -15.83
N GLN A 384 16.91 -3.78 -16.84
CA GLN A 384 18.36 -3.76 -16.68
C GLN A 384 19.04 -3.06 -17.85
N ASN A 385 20.01 -2.19 -17.54
CA ASN A 385 20.92 -1.65 -18.54
C ASN A 385 21.88 -2.76 -19.00
N GLU A 386 22.73 -2.47 -19.98
CA GLU A 386 23.56 -3.52 -20.59
C GLU A 386 24.53 -4.16 -19.59
N ALA A 387 25.24 -3.33 -18.81
CA ALA A 387 26.15 -3.82 -17.77
C ALA A 387 25.40 -4.60 -16.65
N GLY A 388 24.18 -4.20 -16.31
CA GLY A 388 23.33 -4.88 -15.35
C GLY A 388 22.86 -6.23 -15.87
N PHE A 389 22.47 -6.30 -17.14
CA PHE A 389 22.06 -7.53 -17.81
C PHE A 389 23.21 -8.54 -17.93
N GLN A 390 24.43 -8.08 -18.22
CA GLN A 390 25.61 -8.96 -18.25
C GLN A 390 25.92 -9.56 -16.88
N LYS A 391 25.70 -8.80 -15.80
CA LYS A 391 26.00 -9.24 -14.43
C LYS A 391 24.89 -10.11 -13.82
N TRP A 392 23.63 -9.72 -14.01
CA TRP A 392 22.46 -10.30 -13.35
C TRP A 392 21.42 -10.79 -14.35
N THR A 393 21.89 -11.41 -15.43
CA THR A 393 21.04 -11.96 -16.50
C THR A 393 19.92 -12.84 -15.90
N PRO A 394 18.64 -12.60 -16.26
CA PRO A 394 17.52 -13.50 -15.96
C PRO A 394 17.54 -14.73 -16.85
N THR A 395 18.52 -15.61 -16.63
CA THR A 395 18.59 -16.91 -17.32
C THR A 395 17.42 -17.80 -16.91
N PRO A 396 17.00 -18.76 -17.75
CA PRO A 396 15.91 -19.68 -17.43
C PRO A 396 16.06 -20.35 -16.05
N GLU A 397 17.28 -20.74 -15.67
CA GLU A 397 17.59 -21.41 -14.40
C GLU A 397 17.36 -20.46 -13.21
N ARG A 398 17.83 -19.21 -13.32
CA ARG A 398 17.66 -18.19 -12.27
C ARG A 398 16.19 -17.80 -12.11
N VAL A 399 15.46 -17.65 -13.21
CA VAL A 399 14.01 -17.35 -13.17
C VAL A 399 13.23 -18.51 -12.55
N GLN A 400 13.54 -19.75 -12.94
CA GLN A 400 12.92 -20.94 -12.38
C GLN A 400 13.18 -21.05 -10.86
N GLU A 401 14.39 -20.72 -10.43
CA GLU A 401 14.75 -20.71 -9.02
C GLU A 401 13.98 -19.64 -8.22
N LEU A 402 13.78 -18.44 -8.78
CA LEU A 402 12.91 -17.42 -8.20
C LEU A 402 11.46 -17.92 -8.09
N SER A 403 10.91 -18.53 -9.14
CA SER A 403 9.56 -19.11 -9.11
C SER A 403 9.43 -20.23 -8.09
N ALA A 404 10.48 -21.05 -7.92
CA ALA A 404 10.50 -22.13 -6.93
C ALA A 404 10.51 -21.60 -5.48
N ALA A 405 11.06 -20.41 -5.23
CA ALA A 405 11.06 -19.79 -3.90
C ALA A 405 9.64 -19.54 -3.35
N TYR A 406 8.68 -19.23 -4.23
CA TYR A 406 7.27 -19.07 -3.84
C TYR A 406 6.61 -20.39 -3.43
N LYS A 407 7.01 -21.53 -4.00
CA LYS A 407 6.44 -22.85 -3.66
C LYS A 407 6.84 -23.34 -2.26
N HIS A 408 7.98 -22.90 -1.74
CA HIS A 408 8.50 -23.32 -0.44
C HIS A 408 7.88 -22.54 0.74
N SER A 409 7.19 -21.42 0.48
CA SER A 409 6.48 -20.63 1.51
C SER A 409 5.40 -21.44 2.24
N GLY A 410 4.67 -22.29 1.50
CA GLY A 410 3.53 -23.04 2.02
C GLY A 410 3.83 -24.23 2.94
N ARG A 411 5.11 -24.56 3.20
CA ARG A 411 5.46 -25.73 4.05
C ARG A 411 5.66 -25.39 5.54
N PHE A 412 5.87 -24.13 5.91
CA PHE A 412 6.12 -23.73 7.30
C PHE A 412 4.86 -23.49 8.13
N SER A 413 3.66 -23.57 7.55
CA SER A 413 2.39 -23.42 8.28
C SER A 413 1.88 -24.72 8.92
N ASN A 414 2.39 -25.90 8.54
CA ASN A 414 1.84 -27.19 8.96
C ASN A 414 2.77 -28.12 9.75
N SER A 415 3.98 -27.69 10.15
CA SER A 415 4.89 -28.55 10.92
C SER A 415 4.89 -28.21 12.42
N SER A 416 3.73 -28.35 13.09
CA SER A 416 3.69 -28.51 14.54
C SER A 416 2.37 -29.10 15.03
N SER A 417 2.06 -30.34 14.64
CA SER A 417 1.24 -31.28 15.42
C SER A 417 1.09 -32.60 14.66
N SER A 418 2.03 -33.52 14.87
CA SER A 418 1.77 -34.95 14.61
C SER A 418 2.23 -35.76 15.81
N SER A 419 1.30 -35.97 16.74
CA SER A 419 1.33 -37.08 17.68
C SER A 419 -0.11 -37.40 18.10
N GLY A 420 -0.66 -38.40 17.40
CA GLY A 420 -1.67 -39.38 17.83
C GLY A 420 -2.87 -38.94 18.69
N GLY A 421 -4.08 -39.15 18.15
CA GLY A 421 -5.30 -39.17 18.95
C GLY A 421 -6.55 -39.37 18.09
N SER A 422 -7.08 -40.58 18.13
CA SER A 422 -8.26 -41.13 17.43
C SER A 422 -9.52 -40.23 17.41
N GLU A 423 -10.19 -40.25 16.25
CA GLU A 423 -11.51 -39.68 15.96
C GLU A 423 -12.60 -40.14 16.94
N LYS A 424 -13.39 -39.18 17.44
CA LYS A 424 -14.79 -39.35 17.83
C LYS A 424 -15.57 -38.07 17.52
N GLU A 425 -16.58 -38.18 16.66
CA GLU A 425 -17.62 -37.16 16.45
C GLU A 425 -18.40 -36.86 17.75
N PRO A 426 -18.86 -35.63 17.95
CA PRO A 426 -20.00 -35.37 18.82
C PRO A 426 -21.24 -34.99 18.03
N THR A 427 -22.28 -35.76 18.30
CA THR A 427 -23.69 -35.59 17.98
C THR A 427 -24.27 -34.26 18.45
N ARG A 428 -25.21 -33.73 17.66
CA ARG A 428 -26.17 -32.67 18.01
C ARG A 428 -27.02 -33.08 19.20
N GLU A 429 -27.16 -32.21 20.19
CA GLU A 429 -28.34 -32.15 21.05
C GLU A 429 -28.86 -30.72 21.16
N GLU A 430 -30.17 -30.60 20.99
CA GLU A 430 -30.99 -29.41 21.19
C GLU A 430 -31.11 -29.08 22.68
N GLY A 431 -31.13 -27.80 23.02
CA GLY A 431 -31.35 -27.34 24.40
C GLY A 431 -31.85 -25.91 24.44
N THR A 432 -33.18 -25.77 24.52
CA THR A 432 -33.93 -24.54 24.80
C THR A 432 -33.74 -24.03 26.24
N SER A 433 -33.55 -22.73 26.43
CA SER A 433 -34.16 -21.90 27.51
C SER A 433 -33.72 -20.43 27.32
N LYS A 434 -34.65 -19.52 27.02
CA LYS A 434 -35.51 -18.73 27.92
C LYS A 434 -34.80 -17.56 28.61
N ASP A 435 -35.34 -16.39 28.29
CA ASP A 435 -35.23 -15.08 28.90
C ASP A 435 -35.10 -15.08 30.43
N SER A 436 -34.26 -14.17 30.97
CA SER A 436 -34.63 -13.34 32.12
C SER A 436 -33.86 -12.03 32.14
N VAL A 437 -34.62 -10.96 32.33
CA VAL A 437 -34.25 -9.55 32.50
C VAL A 437 -34.03 -9.27 34.00
N ASN A 438 -33.31 -8.17 34.29
CA ASN A 438 -33.10 -7.44 35.57
C ASN A 438 -31.70 -7.70 36.17
N ASN A 439 -30.88 -6.69 36.47
CA ASN A 439 -31.15 -5.32 36.92
C ASN A 439 -30.13 -4.33 36.34
#